data_AF-A0A1S7LG49-F1
#
_entry.id   AF-A0A1S7LG49-F1
#
_cell.length_a   1.000
_cell.length_b   1.000
_cell.length_c   1.000
_cell.angle_alpha   90.00
_cell.angle_beta   90.00
_cell.angle_gamma   90.00
#
_symmetry.space_group_name_H-M   'P 1'
#
loop_
_entity.id
_entity.type
_entity.pdbx_description
1 polymer ?
#
loop_
_entity_poly.entity_id
_entity_poly.type
_entity_poly.pdbx_seq_one_letter_code
_entity_poly.pdbx_strand_id
1 'polypeptide(L)'
;MPGEPTTCCTAAEALPEISDPLRQALLRLRHKTCVPSFLWQRLRGAAHDGQTLPLPLRAQVIRRMHPYLEILKQEALISEIIITPHPEKRSLQIIQIMGVSPRFQQLASRLFPS
;
A
#
# COMPACT_ATOMS: atom_id res chain seq x y z
N MET A 1 46.78 5.97 -26.31
CA MET A 1 45.30 5.82 -26.45
C MET A 1 44.77 5.21 -25.16
N PRO A 2 43.57 5.65 -24.74
CA PRO A 2 43.21 5.87 -23.34
C PRO A 2 42.75 4.59 -22.63
N GLY A 3 43.20 4.43 -21.39
CA GLY A 3 42.59 3.54 -20.42
C GLY A 3 41.80 4.37 -19.41
N GLU A 4 40.69 3.82 -18.96
CA GLU A 4 39.67 4.34 -18.02
C GLU A 4 38.44 4.99 -18.69
N PRO A 5 37.21 4.79 -18.16
CA PRO A 5 36.90 4.32 -16.80
C PRO A 5 35.90 3.14 -16.74
N THR A 6 36.04 2.26 -15.75
CA THR A 6 34.90 1.50 -15.24
C THR A 6 34.57 2.05 -13.87
N THR A 7 34.00 3.25 -13.88
CA THR A 7 33.34 3.83 -12.72
C THR A 7 32.28 2.84 -12.26
N CYS A 8 32.45 2.33 -11.05
CA CYS A 8 31.40 1.70 -10.28
C CYS A 8 30.24 2.69 -10.15
N CYS A 9 29.33 2.67 -11.12
CA CYS A 9 28.04 3.33 -10.98
C CYS A 9 27.26 2.52 -9.95
N THR A 10 27.44 2.92 -8.70
CA THR A 10 26.47 2.83 -7.61
C THR A 10 25.08 2.70 -8.22
N ALA A 11 24.45 1.53 -8.05
CA ALA A 11 23.04 1.36 -8.31
C ALA A 11 22.29 2.22 -7.30
N ALA A 12 22.32 3.54 -7.50
CA ALA A 12 21.26 4.42 -7.09
C ALA A 12 20.05 3.88 -7.83
N GLU A 13 19.36 3.00 -7.12
CA GLU A 13 18.13 2.33 -7.49
C GLU A 13 17.16 3.43 -7.88
N ALA A 14 17.20 3.80 -9.17
CA ALA A 14 16.32 4.77 -9.76
C ALA A 14 14.94 4.18 -9.58
N LEU A 15 14.21 4.70 -8.59
CA LEU A 15 12.83 4.33 -8.38
C LEU A 15 12.13 4.53 -9.72
N PRO A 16 11.36 3.53 -10.21
CA PRO A 16 10.49 3.80 -11.34
C PRO A 16 9.64 5.01 -10.96
N GLU A 17 9.57 6.00 -11.85
CA GLU A 17 8.71 7.16 -11.68
C GLU A 17 7.33 6.65 -11.27
N ILE A 18 6.96 6.85 -10.01
CA ILE A 18 5.66 6.40 -9.53
C ILE A 18 4.60 7.24 -10.25
N SER A 19 3.58 6.56 -10.77
CA SER A 19 2.49 7.24 -11.44
C SER A 19 1.82 8.24 -10.47
N ASP A 20 1.43 9.42 -10.96
CA ASP A 20 0.71 10.40 -10.14
C ASP A 20 -0.52 9.81 -9.43
N PRO A 21 -1.33 8.94 -10.07
CA PRO A 21 -2.42 8.23 -9.39
C PRO A 21 -1.96 7.38 -8.20
N LEU A 22 -0.85 6.63 -8.35
CA LEU A 22 -0.29 5.80 -7.28
C LEU A 22 0.17 6.66 -6.10
N ARG A 23 0.88 7.75 -6.39
CA ARG A 23 1.33 8.70 -5.36
C ARG A 23 0.15 9.29 -4.58
N GLN A 24 -0.91 9.70 -5.27
CA GLN A 24 -2.12 10.22 -4.64
C GLN A 24 -2.83 9.15 -3.81
N ALA A 25 -2.94 7.92 -4.30
CA ALA A 25 -3.54 6.82 -3.56
C ALA A 25 -2.79 6.55 -2.24
N LEU A 26 -1.46 6.48 -2.29
CA LEU A 26 -0.61 6.30 -1.11
C LEU A 26 -0.75 7.45 -0.10
N LEU A 27 -0.79 8.70 -0.58
CA LEU A 27 -1.03 9.87 0.27
C LEU A 27 -2.40 9.85 0.94
N ARG A 28 -3.45 9.47 0.21
CA ARG A 28 -4.82 9.37 0.73
C ARG A 28 -4.96 8.27 1.76
N LEU A 29 -4.33 7.12 1.54
CA LEU A 29 -4.27 6.03 2.52
C LEU A 29 -3.47 6.44 3.76
N ARG A 30 -2.36 7.16 3.61
CA ARG A 30 -1.56 7.65 4.74
C ARG A 30 -2.26 8.72 5.58
N HIS A 31 -3.12 9.54 4.98
CA HIS A 31 -3.64 10.75 5.60
C HIS A 31 -4.16 10.49 7.02
N LYS A 32 -3.78 11.36 7.98
CA LYS A 32 -4.03 11.29 9.44
C LYS A 32 -5.50 11.44 9.85
N THR A 33 -6.40 10.78 9.14
CA THR A 33 -7.76 10.49 9.62
C THR A 33 -7.73 9.06 10.13
N CYS A 34 -8.37 8.82 11.28
CA CYS A 34 -8.15 7.60 12.07
C CYS A 34 -8.18 6.33 11.22
N VAL A 35 -9.18 6.18 10.34
CA VAL A 35 -9.38 4.95 9.58
C VAL A 35 -8.35 4.70 8.46
N PRO A 36 -8.11 5.61 7.50
CA PRO A 36 -7.05 5.43 6.51
C PRO A 36 -5.68 5.19 7.13
N SER A 37 -5.34 5.93 8.21
CA SER A 37 -4.09 5.74 8.93
C SER A 37 -3.95 4.35 9.55
N PHE A 38 -5.01 3.80 10.13
CA PHE A 38 -4.98 2.42 10.64
C PHE A 38 -4.79 1.40 9.51
N LEU A 39 -5.47 1.58 8.37
CA LEU A 39 -5.27 0.69 7.22
C LEU A 39 -3.84 0.78 6.68
N TRP A 40 -3.27 1.98 6.62
CA TRP A 40 -1.87 2.21 6.27
C TRP A 40 -0.90 1.48 7.21
N GLN A 41 -1.12 1.58 8.52
CA GLN A 41 -0.32 0.86 9.52
C GLN A 41 -0.42 -0.66 9.35
N ARG A 42 -1.61 -1.18 9.02
CA ARG A 42 -1.81 -2.62 8.74
C ARG A 42 -1.06 -3.05 7.50
N LEU A 43 -1.09 -2.27 6.43
CA LEU A 43 -0.33 -2.54 5.21
C LEU A 43 1.18 -2.50 5.47
N ARG A 44 1.67 -1.50 6.23
CA ARG A 44 3.08 -1.40 6.66
C ARG A 44 3.54 -2.57 7.53
N GLY A 45 2.65 -3.09 8.37
CA GLY A 45 2.95 -4.21 9.26
C GLY A 45 2.68 -5.60 8.67
N ALA A 46 2.17 -5.68 7.43
CA ALA A 46 1.94 -6.96 6.78
C ALA A 46 3.28 -7.61 6.39
N ALA A 47 3.38 -8.92 6.59
CA ALA A 47 4.51 -9.71 6.09
C ALA A 47 4.59 -9.62 4.55
N HIS A 48 5.77 -9.86 3.99
CA HIS A 48 5.98 -9.92 2.54
C HIS A 48 5.10 -11.02 1.93
N ASP A 49 4.32 -10.66 0.91
CA ASP A 49 3.29 -11.52 0.29
C ASP A 49 2.23 -12.04 1.29
N GLY A 50 2.19 -11.42 2.46
CA GLY A 50 1.30 -11.76 3.55
C GLY A 50 -0.03 -11.04 3.46
N GLN A 51 -0.89 -11.39 4.41
CA GLN A 51 -2.18 -10.75 4.61
C GLN A 51 -2.11 -9.70 5.71
N THR A 52 -2.87 -8.62 5.56
CA THR A 52 -3.10 -7.70 6.66
C THR A 52 -3.98 -8.34 7.72
N LEU A 53 -3.84 -7.92 8.97
CA LEU A 53 -4.81 -8.25 10.01
C LEU A 53 -6.20 -7.66 9.64
N PRO A 54 -7.30 -8.41 9.86
CA PRO A 54 -8.64 -7.96 9.52
C PRO A 54 -9.00 -6.64 10.22
N LEU A 55 -9.61 -5.71 9.47
CA LEU A 55 -9.99 -4.40 10.00
C LEU A 55 -11.50 -4.19 9.85
N PRO A 56 -12.26 -4.10 10.96
CA PRO A 56 -13.69 -3.82 10.90
C PRO A 56 -13.96 -2.34 10.65
N LEU A 57 -14.59 -2.01 9.52
CA LEU A 57 -14.90 -0.65 9.09
C LEU A 57 -16.36 -0.51 8.65
N ARG A 58 -16.88 0.71 8.68
CA ARG A 58 -18.19 0.98 8.07
C ARG A 58 -18.12 0.83 6.55
N ALA A 59 -19.17 0.28 5.94
CA ALA A 59 -19.26 0.10 4.49
C ALA A 59 -18.99 1.40 3.71
N GLN A 60 -19.46 2.54 4.21
CA GLN A 60 -19.21 3.85 3.60
C GLN A 60 -17.71 4.21 3.57
N VAL A 61 -16.96 3.85 4.61
CA VAL A 61 -15.52 4.15 4.67
C VAL A 61 -14.75 3.25 3.70
N ILE A 62 -15.12 1.98 3.62
CA ILE A 62 -14.55 1.05 2.64
C ILE A 62 -14.79 1.56 1.22
N ARG A 63 -16.02 1.96 0.88
CA ARG A 63 -16.34 2.54 -0.44
C ARG A 63 -15.48 3.76 -0.79
N ARG A 64 -15.17 4.62 0.19
CA ARG A 64 -14.30 5.78 -0.02
C ARG A 64 -12.84 5.41 -0.27
N MET A 65 -12.35 4.35 0.35
CA MET A 65 -10.96 3.91 0.20
C MET A 65 -10.75 2.99 -0.99
N HIS A 66 -11.81 2.30 -1.44
CA HIS A 66 -11.77 1.31 -2.49
C HIS A 66 -11.05 1.79 -3.77
N PRO A 67 -11.29 3.01 -4.30
CA PRO A 67 -10.58 3.47 -5.49
C PRO A 67 -9.06 3.54 -5.31
N TYR A 68 -8.59 3.89 -4.12
CA TYR A 68 -7.16 3.96 -3.83
C TYR A 68 -6.56 2.55 -3.70
N LEU A 69 -7.28 1.62 -3.08
CA LEU A 69 -6.85 0.23 -2.98
C LEU A 69 -6.82 -0.46 -4.35
N GLU A 70 -7.75 -0.15 -5.24
CA GLU A 70 -7.73 -0.64 -6.63
C GLU A 70 -6.50 -0.14 -7.39
N ILE A 71 -6.08 1.11 -7.20
CA ILE A 71 -4.83 1.62 -7.78
C ILE A 71 -3.62 0.82 -7.27
N LEU A 72 -3.56 0.53 -5.96
CA LEU A 72 -2.50 -0.31 -5.39
C LEU A 72 -2.52 -1.73 -6.00
N LYS A 73 -3.71 -2.28 -6.29
CA LYS A 73 -3.87 -3.59 -6.93
C LYS A 73 -3.42 -3.58 -8.39
N GLN A 74 -3.81 -2.57 -9.16
CA GLN A 74 -3.41 -2.37 -10.55
C GLN A 74 -1.89 -2.24 -10.70
N GLU A 75 -1.23 -1.62 -9.73
CA GLU A 75 0.23 -1.43 -9.67
C GLU A 75 0.97 -2.65 -9.07
N ALA A 76 0.28 -3.77 -8.84
CA ALA A 76 0.80 -4.99 -8.24
C ALA A 76 1.49 -4.77 -6.88
N LEU A 77 1.01 -3.78 -6.10
CA LEU A 77 1.46 -3.54 -4.73
C LEU A 77 0.70 -4.40 -3.71
N ILE A 78 -0.52 -4.79 -4.07
CA ILE A 78 -1.36 -5.74 -3.32
C ILE A 78 -2.00 -6.71 -4.34
N SER A 79 -2.30 -7.94 -3.93
CA SER A 79 -2.91 -8.92 -4.82
C SER A 79 -4.44 -8.87 -4.79
N GLU A 80 -5.02 -8.78 -3.59
CA GLU A 80 -6.48 -8.89 -3.42
C GLU A 80 -7.01 -8.05 -2.25
N ILE A 81 -8.27 -7.63 -2.40
CA ILE A 81 -9.04 -6.90 -1.39
C ILE A 81 -10.27 -7.76 -1.06
N ILE A 82 -10.28 -8.35 0.13
CA ILE A 82 -11.39 -9.17 0.62
C ILE A 82 -12.25 -8.31 1.54
N ILE A 83 -13.56 -8.26 1.25
CA ILE A 83 -14.54 -7.54 2.07
C ILE A 83 -15.63 -8.52 2.48
N THR A 84 -15.77 -8.77 3.78
CA THR A 84 -16.78 -9.67 4.33
C THR A 84 -17.74 -8.93 5.27
N PRO A 85 -19.02 -9.32 5.35
CA PRO A 85 -19.93 -8.77 6.36
C PRO A 85 -19.42 -9.07 7.78
N HIS A 86 -19.57 -8.12 8.71
CA HIS A 86 -19.26 -8.39 10.11
C HIS A 86 -20.33 -9.32 10.72
N PRO A 87 -19.96 -10.39 11.45
CA PRO A 87 -20.91 -11.39 11.94
C PRO A 87 -21.99 -10.82 12.86
N GLU A 88 -21.60 -9.88 13.74
CA GLU A 88 -22.51 -9.34 14.76
C GLU A 88 -23.05 -7.92 14.45
N LYS A 89 -22.36 -7.14 13.62
CA LYS A 89 -22.61 -5.69 13.47
C LYS A 89 -22.94 -5.36 12.02
N ARG A 90 -24.24 -5.28 11.70
CA ARG A 90 -24.75 -5.02 10.33
C ARG A 90 -24.20 -3.76 9.65
N SER A 91 -23.79 -2.75 10.42
CA SER A 91 -23.22 -1.50 9.90
C SER A 91 -21.72 -1.58 9.59
N LEU A 92 -21.06 -2.69 9.94
CA LEU A 92 -19.64 -2.95 9.74
C LEU A 92 -19.40 -4.06 8.72
N GLN A 93 -18.26 -3.96 8.05
CA GLN A 93 -17.68 -4.95 7.19
C GLN A 93 -16.22 -5.12 7.60
N ILE A 94 -15.68 -6.31 7.39
CA ILE A 94 -14.28 -6.62 7.66
C ILE A 94 -13.55 -6.48 6.32
N ILE A 95 -12.55 -5.60 6.27
CA ILE A 95 -11.62 -5.53 5.14
C ILE A 95 -10.33 -6.26 5.47
N GLN A 96 -9.83 -7.01 4.51
CA GLN A 96 -8.55 -7.69 4.56
C GLN A 96 -7.85 -7.54 3.21
N ILE A 97 -6.56 -7.21 3.24
CA ILE A 97 -5.73 -7.05 2.05
C ILE A 97 -4.74 -8.20 2.00
N MET A 98 -4.63 -8.84 0.82
CA MET A 98 -3.78 -10.00 0.59
C MET A 98 -2.61 -9.64 -0.33
N GLY A 99 -1.49 -10.34 -0.16
CA GLY A 99 -0.35 -10.27 -1.06
C GLY A 99 0.30 -8.90 -1.10
N VAL A 100 0.58 -8.31 0.07
CA VAL A 100 1.30 -7.03 0.14
C VAL A 100 2.73 -7.23 -0.35
N SER A 101 3.07 -6.63 -1.48
CA SER A 101 4.33 -6.91 -2.16
C SER A 101 5.52 -6.24 -1.45
N PRO A 102 6.75 -6.78 -1.60
CA PRO A 102 7.95 -6.12 -1.10
C PRO A 102 8.15 -4.69 -1.64
N ARG A 103 7.71 -4.46 -2.90
CA ARG A 103 7.77 -3.14 -3.55
C ARG A 103 6.92 -2.11 -2.80
N PHE A 104 5.77 -2.50 -2.26
CA PHE A 104 4.96 -1.62 -1.42
C PHE A 104 5.77 -1.15 -0.21
N GLN A 105 6.45 -2.05 0.49
CA GLN A 105 7.23 -1.70 1.69
C GLN A 105 8.40 -0.77 1.37
N GLN A 106 9.09 -1.00 0.25
CA GLN A 106 10.17 -0.13 -0.21
C GLN A 106 9.66 1.28 -0.53
N LEU A 107 8.58 1.38 -1.33
CA LEU A 107 7.97 2.66 -1.69
C LEU A 107 7.45 3.41 -0.45
N ALA A 108 6.75 2.70 0.42
CA ALA A 108 6.20 3.26 1.64
C ALA A 108 7.29 3.79 2.59
N SER A 109 8.40 3.07 2.75
CA SER A 109 9.53 3.49 3.60
C SER A 109 10.25 4.71 3.02
N ARG A 110 10.43 4.78 1.70
CA ARG A 110 11.11 5.89 1.03
C ARG A 110 10.25 7.16 0.98
N LEU A 111 8.97 7.04 0.63
CA LEU A 111 8.06 8.19 0.55
C LEU A 111 7.68 8.73 1.93
N PHE A 112 7.59 7.84 2.91
CA PHE A 112 7.07 8.14 4.23
C PHE A 112 7.96 7.51 5.33
N PRO A 113 9.18 8.03 5.52
CA PRO A 113 10.05 7.60 6.60
C PRO A 113 9.34 7.78 7.95
N SER A 114 9.62 6.85 8.87
CA SER A 114 8.99 6.79 10.19
C SER A 114 9.57 7.84 11.13
#